data_AF-A0A4S2QXU8-F1
#
_entry.id   AF-A0A4S2QXU8-F1
#
_cell.length_a   1.000
_cell.length_b   1.000
_cell.length_c   1.000
_cell.angle_alpha   90.00
_cell.angle_beta   90.00
_cell.angle_gamma   90.00
#
_symmetry.space_group_name_H-M   'P 1'
#
loop_
_entity.id
_entity.type
_entity.pdbx_description
1 polymer ?
#
loop_
_entity_poly.entity_id
_entity_poly.type
_entity_poly.pdbx_seq_one_letter_code
_entity_poly.pdbx_strand_id
1 'polypeptide(L)'
;MTRDPMIGASYFFTKGTRTVAHRKVYLAVGRTHTRLYRFDPIDGDVRVIDNVAAYEAGYAAMGARYRGDDKEPLLLAVSGNKLITIDPTTGTLSEDIVEGLPDDQTWFDGDTDADGKTLLIMGGPDKPSYTIDTVTKKATPGHRPGGGRWDDFSSHPRSGWLLSVEGDNGDLLHVDTDKDPMKTVLKEQVFPPAEASPSEHSRKSYAATFFDNEGHFYTIDSAGNVNTLDLTDVTVPDRAQRIGDGKIRVGDLEIVNGAGRITPLPIQASYDEILVTKRALTSWETSSPAGKVYSVELTLATTPKDGGTPRDVRKFRISFDLPTVTGAKVEASGVVVLCQDGKAYVDSDTDQLLPAGSSRPVSVQITVPGDPQRLPAEFPLAGLKATRLA
;
A
#
# COMPACT_ATOMS: atom_id res chain seq x y z
N MET A 1 -34.78 34.60 26.47
CA MET A 1 -34.31 33.47 25.65
C MET A 1 -33.71 34.03 24.37
N THR A 2 -32.44 34.37 24.44
CA THR A 2 -31.64 34.93 23.35
C THR A 2 -30.65 33.84 22.95
N ARG A 3 -30.75 33.38 21.70
CA ARG A 3 -29.82 32.40 21.12
C ARG A 3 -28.56 33.15 20.70
N ASP A 4 -27.42 32.74 21.24
CA ASP A 4 -26.09 33.13 20.78
C ASP A 4 -25.84 32.61 19.35
N PRO A 5 -25.23 33.42 18.47
CA PRO A 5 -24.67 32.92 17.22
C PRO A 5 -23.29 32.30 17.48
N MET A 6 -23.13 31.01 17.14
CA MET A 6 -21.81 30.40 17.01
C MET A 6 -21.06 31.06 15.85
N ILE A 7 -20.13 31.95 16.17
CA ILE A 7 -19.10 32.43 15.24
C ILE A 7 -17.98 31.40 15.23
N GLY A 8 -18.07 30.43 14.31
CA GLY A 8 -16.98 29.53 13.98
C GLY A 8 -16.11 30.14 12.88
N ALA A 9 -14.92 30.61 13.24
CA ALA A 9 -13.93 31.11 12.30
C ALA A 9 -13.54 30.01 11.30
N SER A 10 -13.92 30.17 10.05
CA SER A 10 -13.46 29.35 8.94
C SER A 10 -12.08 29.83 8.53
N TYR A 11 -11.03 29.09 8.90
CA TYR A 11 -9.69 29.31 8.36
C TYR A 11 -9.64 28.75 6.94
N PHE A 12 -9.74 29.63 5.95
CA PHE A 12 -9.44 29.32 4.57
C PHE A 12 -7.92 29.23 4.38
N PHE A 13 -7.41 28.04 4.09
CA PHE A 13 -6.11 27.89 3.43
C PHE A 13 -6.34 27.75 1.93
N THR A 14 -6.02 28.81 1.18
CA THR A 14 -5.86 28.77 -0.28
C THR A 14 -4.41 29.09 -0.64
N LYS A 15 -3.67 28.09 -1.16
CA LYS A 15 -2.74 28.12 -2.32
C LYS A 15 -1.59 27.12 -2.18
N GLY A 16 -1.33 26.41 -3.28
CA GLY A 16 -0.19 25.51 -3.50
C GLY A 16 -0.50 24.10 -3.02
N THR A 17 -0.45 23.04 -3.81
CA THR A 17 0.39 22.70 -4.97
C THR A 17 -0.37 21.70 -5.85
N ARG A 18 0.11 21.47 -7.09
CA ARG A 18 -0.35 20.38 -7.97
C ARG A 18 -0.65 19.11 -7.16
N THR A 19 -1.82 18.52 -7.36
CA THR A 19 -2.11 17.13 -6.98
C THR A 19 -1.06 16.22 -7.59
N VAL A 20 -0.03 15.87 -6.81
CA VAL A 20 0.85 14.74 -7.11
C VAL A 20 0.35 13.61 -6.22
N ALA A 21 -0.23 12.59 -6.84
CA ALA A 21 -1.16 11.67 -6.22
C ALA A 21 -0.78 10.22 -6.56
N HIS A 22 0.21 9.61 -5.90
CA HIS A 22 0.58 8.21 -6.14
C HIS A 22 0.68 7.37 -4.88
N ARG A 23 -0.41 6.67 -4.56
CA ARG A 23 -0.35 5.39 -3.85
C ARG A 23 -0.51 4.29 -4.89
N LYS A 24 0.59 4.03 -5.59
CA LYS A 24 0.66 3.05 -6.68
C LYS A 24 1.47 1.86 -6.20
N VAL A 25 0.95 1.21 -5.16
CA VAL A 25 1.56 0.02 -4.58
C VAL A 25 0.69 -1.17 -4.87
N TYR A 26 1.30 -2.20 -5.43
CA TYR A 26 0.64 -3.39 -5.92
C TYR A 26 1.29 -4.63 -5.30
N LEU A 27 0.46 -5.59 -4.92
CA LEU A 27 0.88 -6.86 -4.34
C LEU A 27 0.42 -8.00 -5.23
N ALA A 28 1.34 -8.93 -5.51
CA ALA A 28 0.99 -10.26 -6.00
C ALA A 28 0.61 -11.15 -4.84
N VAL A 29 -0.56 -11.79 -4.95
CA VAL A 29 -1.08 -12.66 -3.91
C VAL A 29 -1.41 -14.03 -4.49
N GLY A 30 -0.83 -15.08 -3.90
CA GLY A 30 -0.91 -16.47 -4.35
C GLY A 30 0.24 -16.87 -5.27
N ARG A 31 0.81 -18.07 -5.06
CA ARG A 31 1.91 -18.64 -5.87
C ARG A 31 1.47 -19.16 -7.23
N THR A 32 0.23 -19.61 -7.31
CA THR A 32 -0.50 -20.00 -8.52
C THR A 32 -1.85 -19.30 -8.49
N HIS A 33 -2.49 -19.13 -9.65
CA HIS A 33 -3.70 -18.29 -9.74
C HIS A 33 -3.47 -16.91 -9.08
N THR A 34 -2.29 -16.32 -9.32
CA THR A 34 -1.87 -15.09 -8.67
C THR A 34 -2.85 -13.97 -9.00
N ARG A 35 -3.35 -13.29 -7.97
CA ARG A 35 -4.20 -12.11 -8.10
C ARG A 35 -3.42 -10.85 -7.77
N LEU A 36 -3.78 -9.76 -8.45
CA LEU A 36 -3.19 -8.46 -8.22
C LEU A 36 -4.04 -7.64 -7.25
N TYR A 37 -3.42 -7.18 -6.17
CA TYR A 37 -4.05 -6.31 -5.18
C TYR A 37 -3.43 -4.92 -5.23
N ARG A 38 -4.23 -3.89 -4.97
CA ARG A 38 -3.77 -2.54 -4.63
C ARG A 38 -3.64 -2.45 -3.12
N PHE A 39 -2.54 -1.87 -2.66
CA PHE A 39 -2.26 -1.61 -1.26
C PHE A 39 -2.20 -0.10 -0.97
N ASP A 40 -2.86 0.32 0.09
CA ASP A 40 -2.77 1.68 0.62
C ASP A 40 -1.82 1.72 1.84
N PRO A 41 -0.63 2.33 1.73
CA PRO A 41 0.36 2.37 2.79
C PRO A 41 0.00 3.29 3.96
N ILE A 42 -1.14 3.98 3.95
CA ILE A 42 -1.55 4.88 5.04
C ILE A 42 -2.54 4.21 5.98
N ASP A 43 -3.57 3.57 5.43
CA ASP A 43 -4.61 2.92 6.23
C ASP A 43 -4.56 1.39 6.13
N GLY A 44 -3.67 0.83 5.32
CA GLY A 44 -3.47 -0.61 5.19
C GLY A 44 -4.62 -1.30 4.48
N ASP A 45 -5.43 -0.54 3.76
CA ASP A 45 -6.48 -1.08 2.90
C ASP A 45 -5.85 -1.85 1.74
N VAL A 46 -6.36 -3.05 1.51
CA VAL A 46 -5.90 -3.94 0.45
C VAL A 46 -7.12 -4.37 -0.34
N ARG A 47 -7.08 -4.17 -1.66
CA ARG A 47 -8.22 -4.50 -2.53
C ARG A 47 -7.76 -5.20 -3.78
N VAL A 48 -8.53 -6.20 -4.19
CA VAL A 48 -8.25 -6.83 -5.47
C VAL A 48 -8.59 -5.87 -6.60
N ILE A 49 -7.80 -5.95 -7.67
CA ILE A 49 -8.09 -5.29 -8.94
C ILE A 49 -8.91 -6.26 -9.78
N ASP A 50 -10.23 -6.23 -9.60
CA ASP A 50 -11.14 -7.27 -10.11
C ASP A 50 -11.19 -7.37 -11.64
N ASN A 51 -10.81 -6.32 -12.37
CA ASN A 51 -10.71 -6.33 -13.83
C ASN A 51 -9.43 -7.00 -14.37
N VAL A 52 -8.44 -7.28 -13.52
CA VAL A 52 -7.26 -8.08 -13.88
C VAL A 52 -7.55 -9.54 -13.52
N ALA A 53 -7.59 -10.41 -14.52
CA ALA A 53 -7.79 -11.84 -14.29
C ALA A 53 -6.64 -12.44 -13.45
N ALA A 54 -6.95 -13.46 -12.65
CA ALA A 54 -5.93 -14.24 -11.96
C ALA A 54 -5.00 -14.90 -12.99
N TYR A 55 -3.69 -14.87 -12.73
CA TYR A 55 -2.72 -15.51 -13.60
C TYR A 55 -2.41 -16.93 -13.13
N GLU A 56 -2.92 -17.90 -13.88
CA GLU A 56 -2.96 -19.33 -13.53
C GLU A 56 -1.60 -19.89 -13.09
N ALA A 57 -0.56 -19.69 -13.90
CA ALA A 57 0.79 -20.19 -13.62
C ALA A 57 1.47 -19.48 -12.43
N GLY A 58 0.93 -18.33 -12.03
CA GLY A 58 1.54 -17.41 -11.09
C GLY A 58 2.75 -16.65 -11.63
N TYR A 59 3.07 -15.53 -11.00
CA TYR A 59 4.22 -14.70 -11.35
C TYR A 59 4.90 -14.15 -10.10
N ALA A 60 6.19 -13.83 -10.23
CA ALA A 60 7.06 -13.28 -9.19
C ALA A 60 7.94 -12.16 -9.78
N ALA A 61 8.91 -11.66 -9.01
CA ALA A 61 9.90 -10.70 -9.45
C ALA A 61 9.29 -9.47 -10.15
N MET A 62 8.47 -8.72 -9.41
CA MET A 62 7.68 -7.64 -9.99
C MET A 62 8.43 -6.31 -10.00
N GLY A 63 8.13 -5.48 -10.99
CA GLY A 63 8.55 -4.08 -11.03
C GLY A 63 7.49 -3.20 -11.69
N ALA A 64 7.72 -1.89 -11.74
CA ALA A 64 6.76 -0.91 -12.22
C ALA A 64 7.36 0.04 -13.24
N ARG A 65 6.77 0.08 -14.44
CA ARG A 65 7.08 1.07 -15.48
C ARG A 65 6.10 2.24 -15.42
N TYR A 66 6.55 3.35 -14.87
CA TYR A 66 5.73 4.57 -14.73
C TYR A 66 5.53 5.28 -16.08
N ARG A 67 4.29 5.71 -16.35
CA ARG A 67 3.87 6.38 -17.60
C ARG A 67 3.53 7.86 -17.42
N GLY A 68 3.93 8.43 -16.28
CA GLY A 68 3.59 9.78 -15.84
C GLY A 68 2.86 9.81 -14.49
N ASP A 69 2.82 11.01 -13.92
CA ASP A 69 2.24 11.27 -12.60
C ASP A 69 0.70 11.35 -12.59
N ASP A 70 0.03 10.95 -13.66
CA ASP A 70 -1.43 10.98 -13.78
C ASP A 70 -2.00 9.62 -14.22
N LYS A 71 -1.13 8.64 -14.49
CA LYS A 71 -1.50 7.34 -15.07
C LYS A 71 -1.00 6.18 -14.24
N GLU A 72 -1.80 5.12 -14.11
CA GLU A 72 -1.32 3.90 -13.47
C GLU A 72 -0.08 3.34 -14.20
N PRO A 73 0.88 2.77 -13.45
CA PRO A 73 2.06 2.18 -14.06
C PRO A 73 1.65 0.92 -14.82
N LEU A 74 2.49 0.50 -15.76
CA LEU A 74 2.46 -0.90 -16.19
C LEU A 74 3.26 -1.71 -15.18
N LEU A 75 2.70 -2.82 -14.72
CA LEU A 75 3.44 -3.74 -13.88
C LEU A 75 4.11 -4.78 -14.78
N LEU A 76 5.32 -5.14 -14.40
CA LEU A 76 6.15 -6.13 -15.06
C LEU A 76 6.40 -7.24 -14.07
N ALA A 77 6.28 -8.50 -14.47
CA ALA A 77 6.53 -9.65 -13.61
C ALA A 77 7.06 -10.82 -14.45
N VAL A 78 7.60 -11.84 -13.81
CA VAL A 78 8.17 -13.00 -14.52
C VAL A 78 7.48 -14.29 -14.12
N SER A 79 7.27 -15.16 -15.10
CA SER A 79 6.75 -16.52 -14.92
C SER A 79 7.47 -17.47 -15.88
N GLY A 80 8.31 -18.37 -15.33
CA GLY A 80 9.24 -19.17 -16.14
C GLY A 80 10.14 -18.27 -16.99
N ASN A 81 10.17 -18.47 -18.32
CA ASN A 81 10.92 -17.63 -19.25
C ASN A 81 10.10 -16.47 -19.85
N LYS A 82 8.94 -16.13 -19.28
CA LYS A 82 8.03 -15.11 -19.81
C LYS A 82 8.07 -13.83 -18.98
N LEU A 83 8.04 -12.70 -19.67
CA LEU A 83 7.73 -11.39 -19.10
C LEU A 83 6.22 -11.16 -19.21
N ILE A 84 5.59 -10.98 -18.06
CA ILE A 84 4.17 -10.66 -17.91
C ILE A 84 4.06 -9.15 -17.81
N THR A 85 3.32 -8.52 -18.72
CA THR A 85 2.99 -7.09 -18.64
C THR A 85 1.53 -6.93 -18.27
N ILE A 86 1.27 -6.18 -17.19
CA ILE A 86 -0.07 -5.99 -16.64
C ILE A 86 -0.41 -4.51 -16.68
N ASP A 87 -1.54 -4.16 -17.29
CA ASP A 87 -2.13 -2.83 -17.18
C ASP A 87 -3.32 -2.88 -16.21
N PRO A 88 -3.16 -2.39 -14.96
CA PRO A 88 -4.23 -2.44 -13.97
C PRO A 88 -5.43 -1.57 -14.35
N THR A 89 -5.25 -0.58 -15.25
CA THR A 89 -6.35 0.30 -15.68
C THR A 89 -7.29 -0.42 -16.65
N THR A 90 -6.73 -1.10 -17.65
CA THR A 90 -7.52 -1.78 -18.69
C THR A 90 -7.82 -3.22 -18.34
N GLY A 91 -7.18 -3.79 -17.32
CA GLY A 91 -7.30 -5.21 -16.97
C GLY A 91 -6.50 -6.12 -17.91
N THR A 92 -5.65 -5.55 -18.75
CA THR A 92 -4.93 -6.32 -19.78
C THR A 92 -3.71 -6.99 -19.19
N LEU A 93 -3.53 -8.27 -19.52
CA LEU A 93 -2.33 -9.06 -19.24
C LEU A 93 -1.80 -9.60 -20.56
N SER A 94 -0.50 -9.40 -20.82
CA SER A 94 0.19 -9.96 -21.98
C SER A 94 1.44 -10.74 -21.56
N GLU A 95 1.74 -11.78 -22.32
CA GLU A 95 2.89 -12.65 -22.11
C GLU A 95 3.84 -12.53 -23.30
N ASP A 96 5.12 -12.27 -23.02
CA ASP A 96 6.18 -12.28 -24.02
C ASP A 96 7.28 -13.24 -23.58
N ILE A 97 7.74 -14.12 -24.48
CA ILE A 97 8.94 -14.95 -24.22
C ILE A 97 10.16 -14.03 -24.19
N VAL A 98 11.00 -14.20 -23.17
CA VAL A 98 12.25 -13.46 -23.02
C VAL A 98 13.40 -14.28 -23.58
N GLU A 99 14.08 -13.75 -24.60
CA GLU A 99 15.27 -14.34 -25.18
C GLU A 99 16.40 -14.37 -24.14
N GLY A 100 16.99 -15.54 -23.90
CA GLY A 100 18.11 -15.71 -22.97
C GLY A 100 17.71 -16.00 -21.51
N LEU A 101 16.41 -16.06 -21.21
CA LEU A 101 15.91 -16.41 -19.88
C LEU A 101 15.57 -17.92 -19.78
N PRO A 102 16.05 -18.63 -18.74
CA PRO A 102 15.73 -20.05 -18.56
C PRO A 102 14.27 -20.25 -18.15
N ASP A 103 13.67 -21.36 -18.59
CA ASP A 103 12.27 -21.71 -18.30
C ASP A 103 12.10 -22.63 -17.09
N ASP A 104 13.19 -23.25 -16.61
CA ASP A 104 13.21 -24.21 -15.51
C ASP A 104 13.55 -23.58 -14.14
N GLN A 105 13.67 -22.25 -14.08
CA GLN A 105 14.04 -21.52 -12.87
C GLN A 105 12.83 -20.92 -12.16
N THR A 106 12.81 -21.05 -10.83
CA THR A 106 11.89 -20.30 -9.97
C THR A 106 12.47 -18.92 -9.66
N TRP A 107 11.66 -17.90 -9.85
CA TRP A 107 11.99 -16.50 -9.57
C TRP A 107 11.33 -16.07 -8.26
N PHE A 108 11.97 -15.15 -7.54
CA PHE A 108 11.47 -14.60 -6.29
C PHE A 108 11.47 -13.08 -6.37
N ASP A 109 12.66 -12.49 -6.43
CA ASP A 109 12.86 -11.05 -6.34
C ASP A 109 12.92 -10.36 -7.70
N GLY A 110 12.47 -9.10 -7.74
CA GLY A 110 12.74 -8.22 -8.86
C GLY A 110 12.43 -6.76 -8.54
N ASP A 111 13.08 -5.86 -9.27
CA ASP A 111 12.68 -4.45 -9.31
C ASP A 111 13.13 -3.86 -10.65
N THR A 112 12.40 -2.84 -11.08
CA THR A 112 12.73 -2.04 -12.25
C THR A 112 13.72 -0.94 -11.93
N ASP A 113 14.53 -0.57 -12.91
CA ASP A 113 15.22 0.72 -12.86
C ASP A 113 14.22 1.90 -12.88
N ALA A 114 14.74 3.11 -12.62
CA ALA A 114 13.92 4.30 -12.46
C ALA A 114 13.03 4.65 -13.69
N ASP A 115 13.42 4.25 -14.90
CA ASP A 115 12.62 4.47 -16.12
C ASP A 115 11.79 3.24 -16.55
N GLY A 116 11.93 2.12 -15.82
CA GLY A 116 11.23 0.86 -16.06
C GLY A 116 11.60 0.18 -17.36
N LYS A 117 12.76 0.50 -17.95
CA LYS A 117 13.23 -0.17 -19.18
C LYS A 117 13.96 -1.46 -18.87
N THR A 118 14.59 -1.57 -17.71
CA THR A 118 15.22 -2.81 -17.26
C THR A 118 14.53 -3.36 -16.03
N LEU A 119 14.40 -4.68 -15.96
CA LEU A 119 13.93 -5.42 -14.80
C LEU A 119 15.05 -6.35 -14.36
N LEU A 120 15.62 -6.12 -13.18
CA LEU A 120 16.52 -7.06 -12.54
C LEU A 120 15.68 -8.13 -11.85
N ILE A 121 15.99 -9.40 -12.06
CA ILE A 121 15.31 -10.53 -11.44
C ILE A 121 16.29 -11.52 -10.82
N MET A 122 15.85 -12.20 -9.76
CA MET A 122 16.64 -13.19 -9.04
C MET A 122 15.82 -14.42 -8.71
N GLY A 123 16.51 -15.55 -8.61
CA GLY A 123 15.94 -16.83 -8.25
C GLY A 123 16.75 -17.50 -7.15
N GLY A 124 17.08 -18.77 -7.34
CA GLY A 124 17.88 -19.51 -6.36
C GLY A 124 19.26 -18.89 -6.09
N PRO A 125 19.83 -19.12 -4.89
CA PRO A 125 21.02 -18.41 -4.40
C PRO A 125 22.30 -18.69 -5.21
N ASP A 126 22.36 -19.85 -5.86
CA ASP A 126 23.52 -20.29 -6.65
C ASP A 126 23.31 -20.12 -8.16
N LYS A 127 22.15 -19.62 -8.58
CA LYS A 127 21.81 -19.37 -9.99
C LYS A 127 22.17 -17.94 -10.37
N PRO A 128 22.47 -17.67 -11.65
CA PRO A 128 22.61 -16.30 -12.12
C PRO A 128 21.34 -15.49 -11.85
N SER A 129 21.50 -14.23 -11.46
CA SER A 129 20.48 -13.20 -11.68
C SER A 129 20.38 -12.88 -13.17
N TYR A 130 19.33 -12.16 -13.56
CA TYR A 130 19.17 -11.69 -14.94
C TYR A 130 18.65 -10.26 -14.97
N THR A 131 19.19 -9.47 -15.89
CA THR A 131 18.62 -8.15 -16.25
C THR A 131 17.88 -8.29 -17.57
N ILE A 132 16.58 -8.01 -17.56
CA ILE A 132 15.70 -8.08 -18.72
C ILE A 132 15.53 -6.67 -19.30
N ASP A 133 15.85 -6.48 -20.58
CA ASP A 133 15.35 -5.34 -21.35
C ASP A 133 13.87 -5.57 -21.65
N THR A 134 13.02 -4.75 -21.05
CA THR A 134 11.56 -4.90 -21.07
C THR A 134 10.94 -4.54 -22.42
N VAL A 135 11.70 -3.87 -23.30
CA VAL A 135 11.29 -3.47 -24.64
C VAL A 135 11.73 -4.51 -25.65
N THR A 136 13.02 -4.88 -25.65
CA THR A 136 13.56 -5.86 -26.61
C THR A 136 13.33 -7.31 -26.21
N LYS A 137 12.88 -7.54 -24.96
CA LYS A 137 12.61 -8.87 -24.38
C LYS A 137 13.85 -9.76 -24.38
N LYS A 138 15.00 -9.18 -24.05
CA LYS A 138 16.29 -9.89 -23.95
C LYS A 138 16.78 -9.87 -22.52
N ALA A 139 17.21 -11.03 -22.02
CA ALA A 139 17.83 -11.18 -20.72
C ALA A 139 19.35 -11.32 -20.84
N THR A 140 20.07 -10.64 -19.94
CA THR A 140 21.52 -10.80 -19.78
C THR A 140 21.79 -11.41 -18.41
N PRO A 141 22.57 -12.51 -18.31
CA PRO A 141 22.91 -13.10 -17.02
C PRO A 141 23.85 -12.19 -16.22
N GLY A 142 23.62 -12.12 -14.91
CA GLY A 142 24.42 -11.40 -13.94
C GLY A 142 25.03 -12.31 -12.87
N HIS A 143 25.50 -11.70 -11.78
CA HIS A 143 26.07 -12.42 -10.64
C HIS A 143 25.01 -13.18 -9.84
N ARG A 144 25.47 -14.12 -9.01
CA ARG A 144 24.58 -14.91 -8.16
C ARG A 144 24.04 -14.05 -7.01
N PRO A 145 22.75 -14.18 -6.64
CA PRO A 145 22.18 -13.43 -5.52
C PRO A 145 22.93 -13.70 -4.20
N GLY A 146 23.24 -14.98 -3.93
CA GLY A 146 23.75 -15.45 -2.65
C GLY A 146 22.66 -16.03 -1.74
N GLY A 147 23.10 -16.70 -0.67
CA GLY A 147 22.23 -17.43 0.24
C GLY A 147 21.33 -16.57 1.13
N GLY A 148 20.42 -17.23 1.84
CA GLY A 148 19.43 -16.59 2.68
C GLY A 148 18.06 -16.53 2.02
N ARG A 149 17.07 -16.01 2.75
CA ARG A 149 15.71 -15.86 2.26
C ARG A 149 15.34 -14.39 2.19
N TRP A 150 15.61 -13.77 1.07
CA TRP A 150 15.15 -12.44 0.71
C TRP A 150 14.43 -12.63 -0.62
N ASP A 151 13.16 -12.23 -0.66
CA ASP A 151 12.23 -12.56 -1.76
C ASP A 151 11.72 -11.29 -2.48
N ASP A 152 12.21 -10.11 -2.08
CA ASP A 152 12.01 -8.86 -2.82
C ASP A 152 13.07 -7.79 -2.49
N PHE A 153 13.27 -6.81 -3.37
CA PHE A 153 14.14 -5.66 -3.12
C PHE A 153 13.59 -4.38 -3.76
N SER A 154 14.08 -3.22 -3.33
CA SER A 154 13.69 -1.94 -3.93
C SER A 154 14.86 -0.98 -4.03
N SER A 155 14.87 -0.18 -5.09
CA SER A 155 15.85 0.91 -5.23
C SER A 155 15.53 2.10 -4.31
N HIS A 156 16.51 2.49 -3.50
CA HIS A 156 16.44 3.70 -2.68
C HIS A 156 16.40 4.96 -3.56
N PRO A 157 15.43 5.87 -3.37
CA PRO A 157 15.11 6.94 -4.34
C PRO A 157 16.22 7.97 -4.56
N ARG A 158 17.17 8.10 -3.61
CA ARG A 158 18.27 9.08 -3.70
C ARG A 158 19.61 8.47 -4.11
N SER A 159 19.92 7.28 -3.58
CA SER A 159 21.22 6.63 -3.78
C SER A 159 21.21 5.61 -4.91
N GLY A 160 20.02 5.13 -5.31
CA GLY A 160 19.86 4.04 -6.26
C GLY A 160 20.21 2.65 -5.69
N TRP A 161 20.64 2.57 -4.42
CA TRP A 161 21.00 1.31 -3.79
C TRP A 161 19.80 0.39 -3.71
N LEU A 162 19.97 -0.86 -4.13
CA LEU A 162 18.97 -1.89 -3.99
C LEU A 162 19.02 -2.44 -2.57
N LEU A 163 17.91 -2.34 -1.86
CA LEU A 163 17.80 -2.77 -0.46
C LEU A 163 16.75 -3.86 -0.31
N SER A 164 17.08 -4.83 0.54
CA SER A 164 16.23 -5.99 0.84
C SER A 164 16.32 -6.33 2.33
N VAL A 165 15.47 -7.26 2.78
CA VAL A 165 15.50 -7.78 4.15
C VAL A 165 15.50 -9.30 4.13
N GLU A 166 16.43 -9.89 4.88
CA GLU A 166 16.48 -11.33 5.07
C GLU A 166 15.39 -11.79 6.03
N GLY A 167 14.49 -12.66 5.56
CA GLY A 167 13.35 -13.14 6.31
C GLY A 167 13.70 -14.04 7.50
N ASP A 168 14.81 -14.78 7.45
CA ASP A 168 15.15 -15.73 8.52
C ASP A 168 15.63 -15.03 9.81
N ASN A 169 16.34 -13.91 9.69
CA ASN A 169 16.98 -13.21 10.82
C ASN A 169 16.69 -11.70 10.89
N GLY A 170 16.10 -11.11 9.86
CA GLY A 170 15.75 -9.68 9.81
C GLY A 170 16.91 -8.75 9.47
N ASP A 171 17.97 -9.24 8.85
CA ASP A 171 19.10 -8.41 8.43
C ASP A 171 18.71 -7.47 7.29
N LEU A 172 19.17 -6.22 7.35
CA LEU A 172 19.08 -5.27 6.24
C LEU A 172 20.22 -5.56 5.25
N LEU A 173 19.86 -5.79 4.00
CA LEU A 173 20.78 -6.15 2.94
C LEU A 173 20.95 -5.02 1.93
N HIS A 174 22.16 -4.84 1.44
CA HIS A 174 22.47 -4.16 0.19
C HIS A 174 22.70 -5.20 -0.89
N VAL A 175 21.97 -5.06 -1.99
CA VAL A 175 22.08 -5.90 -3.17
C VAL A 175 23.02 -5.21 -4.15
N ASP A 176 24.28 -5.62 -4.14
CA ASP A 176 25.34 -5.04 -4.95
C ASP A 176 25.51 -5.85 -6.24
N THR A 177 25.03 -5.31 -7.35
CA THR A 177 25.01 -6.02 -8.64
C THR A 177 26.39 -6.26 -9.23
N ASP A 178 27.44 -5.64 -8.70
CA ASP A 178 28.83 -5.79 -9.15
C ASP A 178 29.59 -6.88 -8.36
N LYS A 179 28.95 -7.54 -7.38
CA LYS A 179 29.55 -8.58 -6.55
C LYS A 179 28.97 -9.97 -6.81
N ASP A 180 29.77 -10.99 -6.50
CA ASP A 180 29.38 -12.40 -6.55
C ASP A 180 29.77 -13.14 -5.25
N PRO A 181 28.81 -13.43 -4.34
CA PRO A 181 27.38 -13.12 -4.45
C PRO A 181 27.06 -11.62 -4.29
N MET A 182 25.91 -11.19 -4.80
CA MET A 182 25.42 -9.81 -4.75
C MET A 182 25.05 -9.36 -3.32
N LYS A 183 24.63 -10.31 -2.48
CA LYS A 183 24.24 -10.05 -1.09
C LYS A 183 25.37 -9.46 -0.25
N THR A 184 25.15 -8.27 0.30
CA THR A 184 25.97 -7.66 1.35
C THR A 184 25.08 -7.33 2.56
N VAL A 185 25.45 -7.79 3.76
CA VAL A 185 24.74 -7.39 5.00
C VAL A 185 25.17 -5.98 5.36
N LEU A 186 24.22 -5.03 5.38
CA LEU A 186 24.47 -3.66 5.85
C LEU A 186 24.40 -3.59 7.36
N LYS A 187 23.41 -4.26 7.95
CA LYS A 187 23.17 -4.25 9.39
C LYS A 187 22.35 -5.46 9.81
N GLU A 188 22.79 -6.11 10.87
CA GLU A 188 22.16 -7.32 11.39
C GLU A 188 20.91 -6.99 12.21
N GLN A 189 19.89 -7.84 12.11
CA GLN A 189 18.71 -7.89 12.99
C GLN A 189 17.97 -6.54 13.15
N VAL A 190 17.92 -5.75 12.08
CA VAL A 190 17.19 -4.48 12.06
C VAL A 190 15.69 -4.73 12.09
N PHE A 191 15.24 -5.76 11.38
CA PHE A 191 13.86 -6.18 11.32
C PHE A 191 13.63 -7.39 12.24
N PRO A 192 12.40 -7.65 12.68
CA PRO A 192 12.07 -8.97 13.23
C PRO A 192 12.23 -10.06 12.16
N PRO A 193 12.47 -11.32 12.53
CA PRO A 193 12.31 -12.44 11.59
C PRO A 193 10.91 -12.43 10.97
N ALA A 194 10.82 -12.67 9.67
CA ALA A 194 9.56 -12.67 8.94
C ALA A 194 8.63 -13.80 9.43
N GLU A 195 7.32 -13.53 9.36
CA GLU A 195 6.30 -14.55 9.61
C GLU A 195 5.79 -15.12 8.28
N ALA A 196 5.42 -16.41 8.29
CA ALA A 196 4.75 -17.05 7.18
C ALA A 196 3.23 -16.83 7.27
N SER A 197 2.57 -16.78 6.13
CA SER A 197 1.10 -16.85 6.07
C SER A 197 0.60 -18.23 6.53
N PRO A 198 -0.70 -18.37 6.84
CA PRO A 198 -1.32 -19.67 7.08
C PRO A 198 -1.37 -20.58 5.84
N SER A 199 -1.07 -20.08 4.64
CA SER A 199 -1.14 -20.88 3.41
C SER A 199 -0.09 -21.99 3.39
N GLU A 200 -0.44 -23.10 2.73
CA GLU A 200 0.46 -24.24 2.61
C GLU A 200 1.74 -23.83 1.85
N HIS A 201 2.89 -24.25 2.38
CA HIS A 201 4.22 -23.93 1.84
C HIS A 201 4.59 -22.44 1.84
N SER A 202 3.89 -21.60 2.63
CA SER A 202 4.27 -20.20 2.79
C SER A 202 5.69 -20.06 3.33
N ARG A 203 6.44 -19.15 2.73
CA ARG A 203 7.81 -18.80 3.12
C ARG A 203 7.75 -17.78 4.25
N LYS A 204 8.75 -17.80 5.13
CA LYS A 204 8.96 -16.72 6.11
C LYS A 204 9.86 -15.68 5.48
N SER A 205 9.34 -14.88 4.55
CA SER A 205 10.10 -13.86 3.83
C SER A 205 9.42 -12.50 3.89
N TYR A 206 10.24 -11.46 3.80
CA TYR A 206 9.81 -10.14 3.37
C TYR A 206 9.54 -10.21 1.87
N ALA A 207 8.27 -10.40 1.54
CA ALA A 207 7.81 -10.72 0.19
C ALA A 207 7.47 -9.46 -0.62
N ALA A 208 7.42 -8.28 -0.02
CA ALA A 208 7.29 -7.05 -0.77
C ALA A 208 8.05 -5.93 -0.08
N THR A 209 8.72 -5.10 -0.87
CA THR A 209 9.49 -3.95 -0.39
C THR A 209 9.18 -2.73 -1.23
N PHE A 210 9.21 -1.55 -0.61
CA PHE A 210 8.93 -0.28 -1.29
C PHE A 210 9.68 0.87 -0.62
N PHE A 211 9.95 1.91 -1.40
CA PHE A 211 10.32 3.21 -0.87
C PHE A 211 9.21 4.24 -1.08
N ASP A 212 9.11 5.16 -0.12
CA ASP A 212 8.57 6.48 -0.44
C ASP A 212 9.65 7.41 -1.03
N ASN A 213 9.23 8.52 -1.61
CA ASN A 213 10.16 9.48 -2.24
C ASN A 213 11.12 10.16 -1.26
N GLU A 214 10.85 10.10 0.05
CA GLU A 214 11.70 10.72 1.06
C GLU A 214 12.86 9.80 1.45
N GLY A 215 12.65 8.48 1.41
CA GLY A 215 13.61 7.46 1.81
C GLY A 215 13.14 6.56 2.94
N HIS A 216 11.86 6.58 3.31
CA HIS A 216 11.33 5.58 4.24
C HIS A 216 11.15 4.24 3.52
N PHE A 217 11.73 3.20 4.08
CA PHE A 217 11.70 1.85 3.55
C PHE A 217 10.57 1.06 4.18
N TYR A 218 9.67 0.53 3.36
CA TYR A 218 8.54 -0.28 3.80
C TYR A 218 8.74 -1.72 3.36
N THR A 219 8.44 -2.66 4.25
CA THR A 219 8.52 -4.09 3.94
C THR A 219 7.26 -4.78 4.41
N ILE A 220 6.82 -5.79 3.66
CA ILE A 220 5.67 -6.63 3.98
C ILE A 220 6.14 -8.06 3.99
N ASP A 221 5.96 -8.74 5.12
CA ASP A 221 6.22 -10.17 5.17
C ASP A 221 5.07 -10.99 4.58
N SER A 222 5.35 -12.26 4.33
CA SER A 222 4.39 -13.20 3.74
C SER A 222 3.10 -13.33 4.56
N ALA A 223 3.15 -13.08 5.87
CA ALA A 223 1.98 -13.06 6.75
C ALA A 223 1.17 -11.75 6.71
N GLY A 224 1.64 -10.73 6.00
CA GLY A 224 1.00 -9.41 5.91
C GLY A 224 1.37 -8.47 7.05
N ASN A 225 2.43 -8.74 7.82
CA ASN A 225 2.99 -7.75 8.75
C ASN A 225 3.75 -6.70 7.94
N VAL A 226 3.50 -5.42 8.23
CA VAL A 226 4.17 -4.32 7.55
C VAL A 226 5.11 -3.63 8.52
N ASN A 227 6.36 -3.43 8.09
CA ASN A 227 7.39 -2.74 8.85
C ASN A 227 7.89 -1.55 8.05
N THR A 228 8.39 -0.55 8.76
CA THR A 228 9.02 0.64 8.19
C THR A 228 10.37 0.90 8.85
N LEU A 229 11.32 1.39 8.08
CA LEU A 229 12.63 1.83 8.53
C LEU A 229 12.94 3.18 7.89
N ASP A 230 13.26 4.18 8.71
CA ASP A 230 13.65 5.50 8.22
C ASP A 230 15.09 5.44 7.68
N LEU A 231 15.24 5.53 6.35
CA LEU A 231 16.52 5.60 5.65
C LEU A 231 16.67 6.96 4.92
N THR A 232 15.97 7.99 5.39
CA THR A 232 16.08 9.35 4.82
C THR A 232 17.45 9.98 5.06
N ASP A 233 18.14 9.54 6.12
CA ASP A 233 19.49 9.93 6.55
C ASP A 233 20.55 8.85 6.23
N VAL A 234 21.83 9.22 6.34
CA VAL A 234 22.96 8.33 6.02
C VAL A 234 23.15 7.20 7.04
N THR A 235 22.66 7.38 8.27
CA THR A 235 22.81 6.38 9.34
C THR A 235 21.65 5.43 9.37
N VAL A 236 21.92 4.13 9.22
CA VAL A 236 20.90 3.07 9.33
C VAL A 236 20.45 2.94 10.79
N PRO A 237 19.14 3.06 11.10
CA PRO A 237 18.62 2.87 12.47
C PRO A 237 18.88 1.45 13.01
N ASP A 238 18.82 1.28 14.33
CA ASP A 238 19.03 -0.03 14.96
C ASP A 238 17.86 -0.99 14.79
N ARG A 239 16.65 -0.47 14.60
CA ARG A 239 15.43 -1.26 14.51
C ARG A 239 14.42 -0.63 13.56
N ALA A 240 13.75 -1.48 12.79
CA ALA A 240 12.54 -1.15 12.08
C ALA A 240 11.35 -1.07 13.06
N GLN A 241 10.33 -0.33 12.66
CA GLN A 241 9.08 -0.21 13.38
C GLN A 241 7.97 -0.97 12.64
N ARG A 242 7.20 -1.78 13.37
CA ARG A 242 5.97 -2.36 12.85
C ARG A 242 4.88 -1.30 12.76
N ILE A 243 4.20 -1.20 11.61
CA ILE A 243 3.09 -0.25 11.43
C ILE A 243 1.80 -0.86 12.01
N GLY A 244 1.50 -0.45 13.24
CA GLY A 244 0.36 -0.98 14.01
C GLY A 244 0.52 -2.45 14.40
N ASP A 245 -0.41 -2.94 15.23
CA ASP A 245 -0.39 -4.33 15.70
C ASP A 245 -1.07 -5.31 14.73
N GLY A 246 -1.76 -4.79 13.71
CA GLY A 246 -2.52 -5.56 12.73
C GLY A 246 -1.67 -6.19 11.62
N LYS A 247 -2.30 -7.05 10.83
CA LYS A 247 -1.80 -7.57 9.54
C LYS A 247 -2.68 -7.03 8.42
N ILE A 248 -2.11 -6.76 7.26
CA ILE A 248 -2.90 -6.44 6.08
C ILE A 248 -3.63 -7.69 5.58
N ARG A 249 -4.84 -7.52 5.05
CA ARG A 249 -5.72 -8.66 4.76
C ARG A 249 -5.67 -9.06 3.29
N VAL A 250 -5.19 -10.27 3.02
CA VAL A 250 -5.21 -10.90 1.69
C VAL A 250 -5.93 -12.26 1.68
N GLY A 251 -6.68 -12.56 2.74
CA GLY A 251 -7.38 -13.84 2.91
C GLY A 251 -6.45 -14.96 3.35
N ASP A 252 -6.70 -16.18 2.89
CA ASP A 252 -5.90 -17.38 3.19
C ASP A 252 -4.72 -17.57 2.24
N LEU A 253 -4.41 -16.55 1.44
CA LEU A 253 -3.32 -16.55 0.47
C LEU A 253 -2.08 -15.85 1.01
N GLU A 254 -0.95 -16.10 0.35
CA GLU A 254 0.35 -15.50 0.66
C GLU A 254 0.62 -14.30 -0.25
N ILE A 255 1.23 -13.24 0.30
CA ILE A 255 1.86 -12.19 -0.50
C ILE A 255 3.19 -12.74 -1.02
N VAL A 256 3.38 -12.75 -2.34
CA VAL A 256 4.54 -13.41 -2.97
C VAL A 256 5.53 -12.44 -3.62
N ASN A 257 5.08 -11.23 -3.98
CA ASN A 257 5.91 -10.16 -4.48
C ASN A 257 5.14 -8.82 -4.41
N GLY A 258 5.80 -7.68 -4.61
CA GLY A 258 5.13 -6.38 -4.77
C GLY A 258 5.91 -5.44 -5.68
N ALA A 259 5.20 -4.48 -6.26
CA ALA A 259 5.83 -3.41 -7.02
C ALA A 259 5.11 -2.08 -6.77
N GLY A 260 5.86 -0.98 -6.74
CA GLY A 260 5.25 0.32 -6.60
C GLY A 260 6.12 1.38 -5.97
N ARG A 261 5.51 2.55 -5.79
CA ARG A 261 6.13 3.70 -5.14
C ARG A 261 5.11 4.36 -4.24
N ILE A 262 5.57 4.76 -3.07
CA ILE A 262 4.78 5.48 -2.09
C ILE A 262 5.03 6.97 -2.29
N THR A 263 3.96 7.75 -2.46
CA THR A 263 4.05 9.20 -2.29
C THR A 263 3.91 9.49 -0.80
N PRO A 264 4.89 10.17 -0.17
CA PRO A 264 4.78 10.58 1.22
C PRO A 264 3.52 11.42 1.43
N LEU A 265 2.87 11.22 2.56
CA LEU A 265 1.70 11.99 2.95
C LEU A 265 1.90 12.52 4.37
N PRO A 266 1.31 13.68 4.70
CA PRO A 266 1.37 14.25 6.05
C PRO A 266 0.47 13.49 7.03
N ILE A 267 0.31 12.19 6.82
CA ILE A 267 -0.59 11.31 7.54
C ILE A 267 0.23 10.13 8.06
N GLN A 268 0.30 9.97 9.37
CA GLN A 268 0.95 8.81 9.97
C GLN A 268 0.18 7.53 9.61
N ALA A 269 0.87 6.50 9.13
CA ALA A 269 0.25 5.22 8.80
C ALA A 269 -0.22 4.46 10.05
N SER A 270 -1.34 3.74 9.95
CA SER A 270 -1.76 2.77 10.98
C SER A 270 -2.75 1.76 10.43
N TYR A 271 -2.55 0.49 10.81
CA TYR A 271 -3.32 -0.67 10.34
C TYR A 271 -4.08 -1.38 11.45
N ASP A 272 -4.11 -0.79 12.64
CA ASP A 272 -4.75 -1.40 13.81
C ASP A 272 -6.28 -1.17 13.78
N GLU A 273 -6.98 -2.06 13.06
CA GLU A 273 -8.41 -1.90 12.76
C GLU A 273 -9.32 -2.08 13.98
N ILE A 274 -10.21 -1.11 14.15
CA ILE A 274 -11.32 -1.15 15.11
C ILE A 274 -12.66 -1.14 14.38
N LEU A 275 -13.72 -1.56 15.07
CA LEU A 275 -15.05 -1.59 14.49
C LEU A 275 -15.56 -0.18 14.19
N VAL A 276 -16.14 -0.01 13.00
CA VAL A 276 -16.91 1.17 12.61
C VAL A 276 -18.20 0.74 11.94
N THR A 277 -19.32 1.31 12.36
CA THR A 277 -20.63 1.11 11.73
C THR A 277 -21.17 2.43 11.23
N LYS A 278 -21.99 2.41 10.18
CA LYS A 278 -22.64 3.60 9.64
C LYS A 278 -24.14 3.61 9.91
N ARG A 279 -24.69 4.80 10.12
CA ARG A 279 -26.13 5.08 10.10
C ARG A 279 -26.36 6.30 9.22
N ALA A 280 -26.97 6.09 8.05
CA ALA A 280 -27.43 7.19 7.22
C ALA A 280 -28.52 7.98 7.93
N LEU A 281 -28.41 9.31 7.96
CA LEU A 281 -29.38 10.18 8.60
C LEU A 281 -30.29 10.81 7.57
N THR A 282 -29.71 11.56 6.63
CA THR A 282 -30.46 12.25 5.58
C THR A 282 -29.53 12.64 4.43
N SER A 283 -30.11 13.02 3.28
CA SER A 283 -29.40 13.65 2.19
C SER A 283 -30.25 14.79 1.61
N TRP A 284 -29.60 15.79 1.02
CA TRP A 284 -30.28 16.90 0.35
C TRP A 284 -29.47 17.39 -0.84
N GLU A 285 -30.16 18.02 -1.79
CA GLU A 285 -29.52 18.64 -2.94
C GLU A 285 -28.78 19.92 -2.53
N THR A 286 -27.65 20.19 -3.16
CA THR A 286 -26.90 21.43 -3.03
C THR A 286 -26.69 22.05 -4.40
N SER A 287 -26.67 23.38 -4.47
CA SER A 287 -26.44 24.16 -5.70
C SER A 287 -25.01 24.68 -5.81
N SER A 288 -24.20 24.57 -4.76
CA SER A 288 -22.81 25.06 -4.76
C SER A 288 -21.88 24.11 -3.98
N PRO A 289 -21.17 23.21 -4.68
CA PRO A 289 -21.36 22.83 -6.09
C PRO A 289 -22.71 22.12 -6.29
N ALA A 290 -23.24 22.12 -7.52
CA ALA A 290 -24.43 21.34 -7.86
C ALA A 290 -24.20 19.85 -7.55
N GLY A 291 -25.05 19.23 -6.74
CA GLY A 291 -24.86 17.85 -6.29
C GLY A 291 -25.71 17.48 -5.08
N LYS A 292 -25.21 16.55 -4.25
CA LYS A 292 -25.86 16.13 -2.99
C LYS A 292 -24.92 16.27 -1.80
N VAL A 293 -25.50 16.58 -0.65
CA VAL A 293 -24.85 16.44 0.66
C VAL A 293 -25.49 15.26 1.38
N TYR A 294 -24.66 14.39 1.93
CA TYR A 294 -25.06 13.24 2.74
C TYR A 294 -24.66 13.48 4.18
N SER A 295 -25.59 13.30 5.11
CA SER A 295 -25.31 13.29 6.54
C SER A 295 -25.34 11.85 7.05
N VAL A 296 -24.22 11.42 7.63
CA VAL A 296 -24.01 10.06 8.12
C VAL A 296 -23.45 10.13 9.54
N GLU A 297 -23.88 9.24 10.39
CA GLU A 297 -23.25 8.98 11.68
C GLU A 297 -22.37 7.74 11.57
N LEU A 298 -21.09 7.89 11.89
CA LEU A 298 -20.12 6.80 11.95
C LEU A 298 -19.86 6.46 13.41
N THR A 299 -20.28 5.29 13.86
CA THR A 299 -20.07 4.82 15.22
C THR A 299 -18.79 4.01 15.30
N LEU A 300 -17.78 4.56 15.97
CA LEU A 300 -16.53 3.88 16.30
C LEU A 300 -16.71 3.05 17.56
N ALA A 301 -16.19 1.83 17.59
CA ALA A 301 -16.12 1.01 18.80
C ALA A 301 -14.70 0.51 19.01
N THR A 302 -14.21 0.49 20.26
CA THR A 302 -12.82 0.11 20.61
C THR A 302 -12.50 -1.37 20.42
N THR A 303 -13.49 -2.16 20.01
CA THR A 303 -13.33 -3.58 19.75
C THR A 303 -12.49 -3.76 18.47
N PRO A 304 -11.41 -4.56 18.49
CA PRO A 304 -10.69 -4.91 17.29
C PRO A 304 -11.62 -5.55 16.25
N LYS A 305 -11.41 -5.23 14.98
CA LYS A 305 -12.32 -5.69 13.91
C LYS A 305 -12.40 -7.21 13.78
N ASP A 306 -11.32 -7.93 14.09
CA ASP A 306 -11.26 -9.40 14.01
C ASP A 306 -11.61 -10.11 15.32
N GLY A 307 -12.18 -9.37 16.28
CA GLY A 307 -12.37 -9.86 17.63
C GLY A 307 -11.08 -9.78 18.45
N GLY A 308 -11.23 -9.91 19.77
CA GLY A 308 -10.14 -9.74 20.73
C GLY A 308 -10.54 -8.82 21.88
N THR A 309 -9.61 -8.62 22.81
CA THR A 309 -9.85 -7.80 24.00
C THR A 309 -9.88 -6.32 23.61
N PRO A 310 -10.98 -5.59 23.88
CA PRO A 310 -11.03 -4.15 23.69
C PRO A 310 -9.93 -3.45 24.50
N ARG A 311 -9.39 -2.37 23.94
CA ARG A 311 -8.38 -1.53 24.59
C ARG A 311 -8.78 -0.07 24.45
N ASP A 312 -8.26 0.78 25.33
CA ASP A 312 -8.48 2.22 25.23
C ASP A 312 -7.98 2.74 23.87
N VAL A 313 -8.74 3.66 23.27
CA VAL A 313 -8.38 4.35 22.04
C VAL A 313 -8.29 5.83 22.34
N ARG A 314 -7.08 6.40 22.23
CA ARG A 314 -6.84 7.84 22.45
C ARG A 314 -6.92 8.66 21.17
N LYS A 315 -6.42 8.09 20.08
CA LYS A 315 -6.52 8.67 18.75
C LYS A 315 -7.02 7.64 17.76
N PHE A 316 -7.78 8.11 16.78
CA PHE A 316 -8.35 7.25 15.75
C PHE A 316 -8.35 7.94 14.40
N ARG A 317 -8.50 7.12 13.36
CA ARG A 317 -8.77 7.53 12.00
C ARG A 317 -9.98 6.77 11.48
N ILE A 318 -10.85 7.45 10.74
CA ILE A 318 -11.82 6.83 9.86
C ILE A 318 -11.37 7.12 8.43
N SER A 319 -11.29 6.10 7.58
CA SER A 319 -11.08 6.28 6.15
C SER A 319 -12.19 5.65 5.32
N PHE A 320 -12.47 6.24 4.16
CA PHE A 320 -13.41 5.74 3.16
C PHE A 320 -13.14 6.38 1.79
N ASP A 321 -13.66 5.78 0.74
CA ASP A 321 -13.53 6.30 -0.62
C ASP A 321 -14.35 7.57 -0.82
N LEU A 322 -13.72 8.55 -1.46
CA LEU A 322 -14.32 9.81 -1.86
C LEU A 322 -14.14 9.99 -3.38
N PRO A 323 -15.20 10.31 -4.14
CA PRO A 323 -15.05 10.61 -5.57
C PRO A 323 -14.02 11.73 -5.81
N THR A 324 -13.17 11.57 -6.82
CA THR A 324 -12.14 12.56 -7.18
C THR A 324 -12.68 13.76 -7.96
N VAL A 325 -14.01 13.92 -8.02
CA VAL A 325 -14.65 15.02 -8.76
C VAL A 325 -14.41 16.35 -8.05
N THR A 326 -14.08 17.40 -8.81
CA THR A 326 -13.79 18.73 -8.24
C THR A 326 -14.96 19.25 -7.41
N GLY A 327 -14.70 19.56 -6.13
CA GLY A 327 -15.70 20.04 -5.18
C GLY A 327 -16.25 18.96 -4.25
N ALA A 328 -15.86 17.69 -4.41
CA ALA A 328 -16.11 16.67 -3.41
C ALA A 328 -15.36 17.02 -2.11
N LYS A 329 -16.05 16.95 -0.97
CA LYS A 329 -15.46 17.25 0.34
C LYS A 329 -16.16 16.52 1.46
N VAL A 330 -15.45 16.38 2.58
CA VAL A 330 -15.94 15.80 3.82
C VAL A 330 -15.79 16.84 4.93
N GLU A 331 -16.81 16.95 5.78
CA GLU A 331 -16.86 17.87 6.91
C GLU A 331 -17.32 17.10 8.15
N ALA A 332 -16.61 17.28 9.26
CA ALA A 332 -16.93 16.66 10.54
C ALA A 332 -16.36 17.53 11.68
N SER A 333 -16.97 17.47 12.86
CA SER A 333 -16.55 18.30 14.01
C SER A 333 -15.67 17.51 14.99
N GLY A 334 -14.69 18.20 15.58
CA GLY A 334 -13.74 17.61 16.53
C GLY A 334 -12.79 16.60 15.87
N VAL A 335 -12.47 16.80 14.60
CA VAL A 335 -11.59 15.93 13.80
C VAL A 335 -10.87 16.78 12.75
N VAL A 336 -9.72 16.31 12.29
CA VAL A 336 -9.03 16.83 11.12
C VAL A 336 -9.45 16.00 9.92
N VAL A 337 -9.89 16.66 8.85
CA VAL A 337 -10.28 15.99 7.60
C VAL A 337 -9.23 16.28 6.53
N LEU A 338 -8.72 15.22 5.92
CA LEU A 338 -7.86 15.28 4.75
C LEU A 338 -8.45 14.42 3.63
N CYS A 339 -8.72 15.04 2.49
CA CYS A 339 -9.22 14.36 1.30
C CYS A 339 -8.10 14.29 0.27
N GLN A 340 -7.70 13.09 -0.12
CA GLN A 340 -6.61 12.89 -1.07
C GLN A 340 -6.74 11.55 -1.80
N ASP A 341 -6.39 11.54 -3.08
CA ASP A 341 -6.28 10.35 -3.94
C ASP A 341 -7.53 9.47 -3.94
N GLY A 342 -8.71 10.10 -3.94
CA GLY A 342 -9.98 9.38 -3.95
C GLY A 342 -10.36 8.78 -2.61
N LYS A 343 -9.73 9.23 -1.52
CA LYS A 343 -10.07 8.86 -0.14
C LYS A 343 -10.23 10.07 0.76
N ALA A 344 -11.03 9.90 1.80
CA ALA A 344 -11.11 10.81 2.93
C ALA A 344 -10.50 10.14 4.17
N TYR A 345 -9.74 10.92 4.94
CA TYR A 345 -9.18 10.59 6.24
C TYR A 345 -9.78 11.54 7.26
N VAL A 346 -10.43 10.99 8.27
CA VAL A 346 -11.07 11.72 9.35
C VAL A 346 -10.38 11.32 10.65
N ASP A 347 -9.40 12.11 11.05
CA ASP A 347 -8.51 11.82 12.17
C ASP A 347 -8.97 12.60 13.41
N SER A 348 -8.86 12.01 14.59
CA SER A 348 -9.04 12.74 15.84
C SER A 348 -8.05 13.91 15.93
N ASP A 349 -8.54 15.13 16.16
CA ASP A 349 -7.72 16.35 16.22
C ASP A 349 -6.83 16.44 17.46
N THR A 350 -7.19 15.70 18.51
CA THR A 350 -6.62 15.74 19.86
C THR A 350 -6.74 14.35 20.49
N ASP A 351 -6.23 14.18 21.72
CA ASP A 351 -6.53 12.99 22.52
C ASP A 351 -8.03 12.97 22.86
N GLN A 352 -8.70 11.95 22.36
CA GLN A 352 -10.13 11.71 22.49
C GLN A 352 -10.36 10.31 23.06
N LEU A 353 -9.97 10.13 24.32
CA LEU A 353 -10.10 8.85 25.04
C LEU A 353 -11.50 8.24 24.86
N LEU A 354 -11.52 7.08 24.21
CA LEU A 354 -12.61 6.15 24.12
C LEU A 354 -12.24 4.91 24.95
N PRO A 355 -12.85 4.70 26.13
CA PRO A 355 -12.52 3.57 27.00
C PRO A 355 -12.73 2.21 26.34
N ALA A 356 -11.94 1.21 26.77
CA ALA A 356 -12.11 -0.17 26.35
C ALA A 356 -13.58 -0.65 26.50
N GLY A 357 -14.13 -1.24 25.44
CA GLY A 357 -15.51 -1.73 25.37
C GLY A 357 -16.56 -0.65 25.03
N SER A 358 -16.18 0.62 24.93
CA SER A 358 -17.10 1.71 24.58
C SER A 358 -17.15 2.01 23.07
N SER A 359 -18.15 2.81 22.70
CA SER A 359 -18.36 3.29 21.34
C SER A 359 -18.75 4.76 21.32
N ARG A 360 -18.41 5.47 20.24
CA ARG A 360 -18.73 6.89 20.05
C ARG A 360 -19.20 7.17 18.61
N PRO A 361 -20.27 7.97 18.44
CA PRO A 361 -20.65 8.49 17.12
C PRO A 361 -19.77 9.67 16.70
N VAL A 362 -19.48 9.73 15.40
CA VAL A 362 -18.87 10.87 14.69
C VAL A 362 -19.83 11.25 13.57
N SER A 363 -20.37 12.46 13.63
CA SER A 363 -21.23 12.99 12.58
C SER A 363 -20.39 13.52 11.42
N VAL A 364 -20.67 13.02 10.22
CA VAL A 364 -19.95 13.36 8.99
C VAL A 364 -20.93 13.88 7.95
N GLN A 365 -20.56 14.96 7.28
CA GLN A 365 -21.22 15.47 6.09
C GLN A 365 -20.31 15.26 4.87
N ILE A 366 -20.87 14.72 3.81
CA ILE A 366 -20.14 14.41 2.57
C ILE A 366 -20.83 15.15 1.44
N THR A 367 -20.12 16.09 0.82
CA THR A 367 -20.61 16.80 -0.38
C THR A 367 -20.06 16.12 -1.61
N VAL A 368 -20.96 15.73 -2.53
CA VAL A 368 -20.59 15.11 -3.81
C VAL A 368 -21.21 15.90 -4.97
N PRO A 369 -20.38 16.59 -5.77
CA PRO A 369 -20.80 17.24 -7.00
C PRO A 369 -21.33 16.25 -8.04
N GLY A 370 -22.31 16.67 -8.83
CA GLY A 370 -22.88 15.87 -9.91
C GLY A 370 -24.36 16.15 -10.14
N ASP A 371 -24.98 15.38 -11.03
CA ASP A 371 -26.44 15.39 -11.20
C ASP A 371 -27.09 14.73 -9.96
N PRO A 372 -27.84 15.49 -9.13
CA PRO A 372 -28.45 14.94 -7.93
C PRO A 372 -29.39 13.75 -8.20
N GLN A 373 -30.01 13.68 -9.38
CA GLN A 373 -30.92 12.59 -9.75
C GLN A 373 -30.18 11.29 -10.07
N ARG A 374 -28.90 11.36 -10.44
CA ARG A 374 -28.04 10.19 -10.72
C ARG A 374 -27.22 9.76 -9.52
N LEU A 375 -27.03 10.65 -8.55
CA LEU A 375 -26.35 10.34 -7.30
C LEU A 375 -27.26 9.46 -6.40
N PRO A 376 -26.69 8.50 -5.64
CA PRO A 376 -27.47 7.57 -4.83
C PRO A 376 -28.29 8.27 -3.73
N ALA A 377 -29.26 7.57 -3.16
CA ALA A 377 -30.03 8.08 -2.02
C ALA A 377 -29.22 8.07 -0.71
N GLU A 378 -28.31 7.11 -0.57
CA GLU A 378 -27.35 6.99 0.52
C GLU A 378 -25.93 6.95 -0.04
N PHE A 379 -24.99 7.62 0.61
CA PHE A 379 -23.58 7.51 0.22
C PHE A 379 -23.05 6.11 0.56
N PRO A 380 -22.44 5.39 -0.40
CA PRO A 380 -22.09 3.98 -0.22
C PRO A 380 -21.07 3.76 0.90
N LEU A 381 -20.16 4.73 1.13
CA LEU A 381 -19.01 4.58 2.04
C LEU A 381 -18.18 3.33 1.71
N ALA A 382 -17.88 3.14 0.42
CA ALA A 382 -16.97 2.08 -0.01
C ALA A 382 -15.62 2.24 0.70
N GLY A 383 -15.02 1.12 1.11
CA GLY A 383 -13.74 1.16 1.82
C GLY A 383 -13.80 1.66 3.27
N LEU A 384 -14.99 1.79 3.87
CA LEU A 384 -15.12 2.28 5.24
C LEU A 384 -14.29 1.44 6.22
N LYS A 385 -13.37 2.11 6.91
CA LYS A 385 -12.44 1.54 7.87
C LYS A 385 -12.20 2.51 9.01
N ALA A 386 -11.87 1.98 10.19
CA ALA A 386 -11.36 2.76 11.29
C ALA A 386 -10.12 2.11 11.90
N THR A 387 -9.13 2.92 12.26
CA THR A 387 -7.88 2.45 12.87
C THR A 387 -7.51 3.26 14.10
N ARG A 388 -6.82 2.62 15.06
CA ARG A 388 -6.18 3.29 16.19
C ARG A 388 -4.92 4.00 15.71
N LEU A 389 -4.68 5.23 16.13
CA LEU A 389 -3.42 5.93 15.86
C LEU A 389 -2.53 5.86 17.10
N ALA A 390 -1.22 5.77 16.88
CA ALA A 390 -0.21 5.71 17.94
C ALA A 390 -0.03 7.06 18.66
#